data_AF-A0A8G1TQJ7-F1
#
_entry.id   AF-A0A8G1TQJ7-F1
#
_cell.length_a   1.000
_cell.length_b   1.000
_cell.length_c   1.000
_cell.angle_alpha   90.00
_cell.angle_beta   90.00
_cell.angle_gamma   90.00
#
_symmetry.space_group_name_H-M   'P 1'
#
loop_
_entity.id
_entity.type
_entity.pdbx_description
1 polymer ?
#
loop_
_entity_poly.entity_id
_entity_poly.type
_entity_poly.pdbx_seq_one_letter_code
_entity_poly.pdbx_strand_id
1 'polypeptide(L)'
;MTMPRATARLQLHAGYTFEDARACVDYYADLGVSHLYLSPITCARPGSTHGYDVIDHGAVNPELGGESALRDLARAARRRGLGLIADIVPNHMAAHPANAWWRDVLEHGAASAHARCFDIDWDAPDPALRGKVLLPILPDSYGVSLAQGAMALRYDADAGRIELEVSGQRYPLAPESLARGQDPQALLRRCDPARAAGRERLHRLLESQHYRLAWWRCAADQINWRRFFEISELVGVRVEDEAVFNAVHALPLRLYAEGLLDGLRIDHIDGLAAPGAYLRRLNRRLAEAGARRPPSCAQSQAYLVAEKILAPDEAPDARWQLHGTTGYDFMDQVGALLHDPRAEAPLRAFWQMLTGDLRTPPRQLEAARTRMLQRHFPAERLALVRCLERLARQDRRTRDWSAPAMDRVLSAWLAAFPVYRTYAEDGGRSDADRHHCEAAGQRAAALLHALPGPADAALLAQMDLSLIHI
;
A
#
# COMPACT_ATOMS: atom_id res chain seq x y z
N MET A 1 15.32 -25.91 12.79
CA MET A 1 15.21 -25.79 11.32
C MET A 1 16.36 -24.99 10.77
N THR A 2 16.71 -25.20 9.50
CA THR A 2 17.85 -24.56 8.84
C THR A 2 17.39 -23.40 7.95
N MET A 3 18.32 -22.49 7.63
CA MET A 3 18.09 -21.46 6.63
C MET A 3 17.57 -22.04 5.30
N PRO A 4 16.70 -21.33 4.56
CA PRO A 4 16.25 -21.78 3.25
C PRO A 4 17.41 -22.03 2.29
N ARG A 5 17.34 -23.15 1.56
CA ARG A 5 18.27 -23.52 0.47
C ARG A 5 17.62 -23.28 -0.89
N ALA A 6 16.34 -23.59 -0.98
CA ALA A 6 15.49 -23.34 -2.14
C ALA A 6 14.06 -23.11 -1.66
N THR A 7 13.38 -22.12 -2.25
CA THR A 7 11.98 -21.79 -1.95
C THR A 7 11.11 -22.09 -3.15
N ALA A 8 9.89 -22.59 -2.91
CA ALA A 8 8.86 -22.72 -3.94
C ALA A 8 7.69 -21.78 -3.62
N ARG A 9 7.46 -20.78 -4.47
CA ARG A 9 6.35 -19.83 -4.31
C ARG A 9 5.02 -20.50 -4.68
N LEU A 10 4.07 -20.51 -3.75
CA LEU A 10 2.72 -21.04 -3.93
C LEU A 10 1.72 -19.89 -3.95
N GLN A 11 0.96 -19.79 -5.04
CA GLN A 11 -0.13 -18.82 -5.19
C GLN A 11 -1.42 -19.44 -4.66
N LEU A 12 -1.76 -19.12 -3.41
CA LEU A 12 -2.93 -19.67 -2.74
C LEU A 12 -4.17 -18.83 -3.05
N HIS A 13 -5.26 -19.51 -3.35
CA HIS A 13 -6.60 -18.93 -3.55
C HIS A 13 -7.66 -20.03 -3.40
N ALA A 14 -8.95 -19.71 -3.55
CA ALA A 14 -10.03 -20.70 -3.40
C ALA A 14 -9.94 -21.91 -4.36
N GLY A 15 -9.15 -21.81 -5.44
CA GLY A 15 -8.88 -22.89 -6.39
C GLY A 15 -7.54 -23.61 -6.19
N TYR A 16 -6.71 -23.16 -5.26
CA TYR A 16 -5.48 -23.81 -4.82
C TYR A 16 -5.22 -23.46 -3.35
N THR A 17 -5.75 -24.29 -2.47
CA THR A 17 -5.85 -24.07 -1.02
C THR A 17 -4.65 -24.63 -0.24
N PHE A 18 -4.67 -24.54 1.09
CA PHE A 18 -3.68 -25.23 1.92
C PHE A 18 -3.72 -26.75 1.77
N GLU A 19 -4.89 -27.33 1.51
CA GLU A 19 -5.05 -28.77 1.30
C GLU A 19 -4.42 -29.20 -0.03
N ASP A 20 -4.60 -28.42 -1.09
CA ASP A 20 -3.95 -28.66 -2.38
C ASP A 20 -2.42 -28.56 -2.26
N ALA A 21 -1.94 -27.50 -1.59
CA ALA A 21 -0.52 -27.36 -1.28
C ALA A 21 0.01 -28.53 -0.44
N ARG A 22 -0.81 -29.06 0.49
CA ARG A 22 -0.46 -30.21 1.33
C ARG A 22 -0.30 -31.48 0.50
N ALA A 23 -1.14 -31.68 -0.51
CA ALA A 23 -1.05 -32.83 -1.41
C ALA A 23 0.25 -32.83 -2.24
N CYS A 24 0.83 -31.65 -2.49
CA CYS A 24 2.08 -31.50 -3.25
C CYS A 24 3.36 -31.51 -2.40
N VAL A 25 3.26 -31.67 -1.07
CA VAL A 25 4.42 -31.61 -0.16
C VAL A 25 5.51 -32.63 -0.53
N ASP A 26 5.13 -33.87 -0.84
CA ASP A 26 6.09 -34.92 -1.20
C ASP A 26 6.84 -34.57 -2.49
N TYR A 27 6.12 -34.05 -3.50
CA TYR A 27 6.71 -33.59 -4.76
C TYR A 27 7.78 -32.51 -4.53
N TYR A 28 7.47 -31.47 -3.74
CA TYR A 28 8.43 -30.39 -3.48
C TYR A 28 9.64 -30.87 -2.66
N ALA A 29 9.43 -31.79 -1.71
CA ALA A 29 10.51 -32.38 -0.95
C ALA A 29 11.44 -33.20 -1.86
N ASP A 30 10.89 -34.02 -2.75
CA ASP A 30 11.66 -34.84 -3.69
C ASP A 30 12.39 -33.99 -4.74
N LEU A 31 11.83 -32.84 -5.12
CA LEU A 31 12.48 -31.84 -5.98
C LEU A 31 13.70 -31.16 -5.29
N GLY A 32 13.81 -31.26 -3.96
CA GLY A 32 14.89 -30.66 -3.18
C GLY A 32 14.60 -29.25 -2.66
N VAL A 33 13.35 -28.77 -2.76
CA VAL A 33 12.89 -27.55 -2.10
C VAL A 33 13.10 -27.71 -0.60
N SER A 34 13.46 -26.64 0.11
CA SER A 34 13.54 -26.69 1.59
C SER A 34 12.43 -25.91 2.28
N HIS A 35 11.84 -24.91 1.62
CA HIS A 35 10.72 -24.14 2.16
C HIS A 35 9.64 -23.88 1.12
N LEU A 36 8.39 -24.01 1.52
CA LEU A 36 7.26 -23.49 0.74
C LEU A 36 7.07 -22.01 1.11
N TYR A 37 7.09 -21.15 0.10
CA TYR A 37 6.85 -19.72 0.23
C TYR A 37 5.38 -19.46 -0.13
N LEU A 38 4.55 -19.27 0.88
CA LEU A 38 3.11 -19.08 0.74
C LEU A 38 2.80 -17.62 0.39
N SER A 39 1.87 -17.38 -0.53
CA SER A 39 1.20 -16.08 -0.69
C SER A 39 0.48 -15.64 0.60
N PRO A 40 0.01 -14.38 0.70
CA PRO A 40 -0.63 -13.89 1.92
C PRO A 40 -1.73 -14.83 2.42
N ILE A 41 -1.66 -15.17 3.72
CA ILE A 41 -2.53 -16.17 4.35
C ILE A 41 -3.66 -15.55 5.19
N THR A 42 -3.59 -14.25 5.46
CA THR A 42 -4.63 -13.50 6.20
C THR A 42 -5.91 -13.38 5.39
N CYS A 43 -7.05 -13.20 6.06
CA CYS A 43 -8.33 -12.96 5.40
C CYS A 43 -8.24 -11.78 4.41
N ALA A 44 -8.55 -12.07 3.15
CA ALA A 44 -8.62 -11.10 2.06
C ALA A 44 -10.08 -10.91 1.62
N ARG A 45 -10.32 -10.00 0.66
CA ARG A 45 -11.67 -9.84 0.09
C ARG A 45 -12.19 -11.19 -0.45
N PRO A 46 -13.50 -11.46 -0.32
CA PRO A 46 -14.08 -12.67 -0.89
C PRO A 46 -13.76 -12.83 -2.37
N GLY A 47 -13.32 -14.03 -2.77
CA GLY A 47 -12.93 -14.34 -4.15
C GLY A 47 -11.57 -13.74 -4.58
N SER A 48 -10.78 -13.19 -3.66
CA SER A 48 -9.41 -12.75 -3.97
C SER A 48 -8.56 -13.91 -4.48
N THR A 49 -7.85 -13.68 -5.59
CA THR A 49 -6.96 -14.68 -6.20
C THR A 49 -5.51 -14.51 -5.78
N HIS A 50 -5.20 -13.55 -4.89
CA HIS A 50 -3.83 -13.18 -4.55
C HIS A 50 -3.61 -12.87 -3.06
N GLY A 51 -4.63 -12.44 -2.32
CA GLY A 51 -4.56 -12.25 -0.86
C GLY A 51 -3.97 -10.91 -0.36
N TYR A 52 -3.50 -10.04 -1.25
CA TYR A 52 -2.92 -8.72 -0.90
C TYR A 52 -3.96 -7.67 -0.48
N ASP A 53 -5.23 -7.88 -0.81
CA ASP A 53 -6.37 -7.05 -0.43
C ASP A 53 -6.97 -7.50 0.92
N VAL A 54 -6.13 -7.42 1.95
CA VAL A 54 -6.42 -7.88 3.32
C VAL A 54 -7.61 -7.13 3.92
N ILE A 55 -8.55 -7.86 4.52
CA ILE A 55 -9.70 -7.30 5.26
C ILE A 55 -9.62 -7.58 6.77
N ASP A 56 -8.85 -8.59 7.19
CA ASP A 56 -8.66 -8.94 8.60
C ASP A 56 -7.28 -9.60 8.81
N HIS A 57 -6.43 -8.95 9.60
CA HIS A 57 -5.10 -9.45 9.98
C HIS A 57 -5.14 -10.49 11.11
N GLY A 58 -6.26 -10.60 11.83
CA GLY A 58 -6.40 -11.48 13.00
C GLY A 58 -6.70 -12.94 12.66
N ALA A 59 -7.12 -13.23 11.42
CA ALA A 59 -7.58 -14.55 11.02
C ALA A 59 -6.88 -15.06 9.74
N VAL A 60 -6.66 -16.39 9.70
CA VAL A 60 -6.24 -17.10 8.49
C VAL A 60 -7.46 -17.20 7.55
N ASN A 61 -7.25 -16.92 6.27
CA ASN A 61 -8.32 -16.84 5.28
C ASN A 61 -9.14 -18.16 5.22
N PRO A 62 -10.45 -18.12 5.49
CA PRO A 62 -11.30 -19.31 5.44
C PRO A 62 -11.41 -19.90 4.02
N GLU A 63 -11.29 -19.11 2.96
CA GLU A 63 -11.31 -19.60 1.57
C GLU A 63 -10.09 -20.46 1.24
N LEU A 64 -9.01 -20.37 2.03
CA LEU A 64 -7.83 -21.23 1.91
C LEU A 64 -7.95 -22.52 2.74
N GLY A 65 -9.08 -22.74 3.43
CA GLY A 65 -9.30 -23.82 4.39
C GLY A 65 -9.09 -23.42 5.86
N GLY A 66 -8.76 -22.15 6.11
CA GLY A 66 -8.57 -21.61 7.46
C GLY A 66 -7.36 -22.18 8.20
N GLU A 67 -7.27 -21.86 9.49
CA GLU A 67 -6.08 -22.18 10.30
C GLU A 67 -5.87 -23.69 10.51
N SER A 68 -6.94 -24.49 10.53
CA SER A 68 -6.82 -25.95 10.64
C SER A 68 -6.06 -26.54 9.45
N ALA A 69 -6.42 -26.13 8.22
CA ALA A 69 -5.74 -26.61 7.03
C ALA A 69 -4.28 -26.12 6.96
N LEU A 70 -4.00 -24.89 7.42
CA LEU A 70 -2.61 -24.41 7.55
C LEU A 70 -1.80 -25.27 8.54
N ARG A 71 -2.38 -25.66 9.67
CA ARG A 71 -1.74 -26.57 10.63
C ARG A 71 -1.46 -27.94 10.00
N ASP A 72 -2.38 -28.44 9.18
CA ASP A 72 -2.21 -29.72 8.47
C ASP A 72 -1.09 -29.67 7.44
N LEU A 73 -1.03 -28.58 6.66
CA LEU A 73 0.07 -28.29 5.75
C LEU A 73 1.40 -28.21 6.50
N ALA A 74 1.48 -27.43 7.58
CA ALA A 74 2.70 -27.29 8.38
C ALA A 74 3.18 -28.64 8.94
N ARG A 75 2.26 -29.47 9.45
CA ARG A 75 2.59 -30.83 9.94
C ARG A 75 3.10 -31.74 8.82
N ALA A 76 2.47 -31.69 7.63
CA ALA A 76 2.91 -32.49 6.48
C ALA A 76 4.30 -32.05 5.99
N ALA A 77 4.49 -30.74 5.81
CA ALA A 77 5.77 -30.15 5.42
C ALA A 77 6.89 -30.56 6.39
N ARG A 78 6.65 -30.43 7.69
CA ARG A 78 7.61 -30.83 8.73
C ARG A 78 8.00 -32.31 8.67
N ARG A 79 7.05 -33.23 8.44
CA ARG A 79 7.35 -34.66 8.31
C ARG A 79 8.30 -34.97 7.14
N ARG A 80 8.30 -34.11 6.12
CA ARG A 80 9.17 -34.20 4.94
C ARG A 80 10.37 -33.26 5.01
N GLY A 81 10.63 -32.64 6.18
CA GLY A 81 11.77 -31.74 6.39
C GLY A 81 11.64 -30.36 5.74
N LEU A 82 10.44 -29.98 5.28
CA LEU A 82 10.15 -28.67 4.70
C LEU A 82 9.75 -27.65 5.77
N GLY A 83 10.15 -26.39 5.55
CA GLY A 83 9.68 -25.23 6.31
C GLY A 83 8.65 -24.40 5.56
N LEU A 84 8.01 -23.45 6.25
CA LEU A 84 7.04 -22.53 5.65
C LEU A 84 7.48 -21.07 5.83
N ILE A 85 7.39 -20.29 4.75
CA ILE A 85 7.59 -18.83 4.76
C ILE A 85 6.26 -18.20 4.36
N ALA A 86 5.74 -17.27 5.16
CA ALA A 86 4.50 -16.57 4.82
C ALA A 86 4.80 -15.17 4.28
N ASP A 87 4.13 -14.80 3.19
CA ASP A 87 4.01 -13.42 2.76
C ASP A 87 3.12 -12.63 3.72
N ILE A 88 3.54 -11.42 4.10
CA ILE A 88 2.76 -10.51 4.94
C ILE A 88 2.65 -9.13 4.30
N VAL A 89 1.50 -8.48 4.52
CA VAL A 89 1.12 -7.22 3.85
C VAL A 89 0.91 -6.12 4.89
N PRO A 90 1.98 -5.45 5.37
CA PRO A 90 1.86 -4.46 6.43
C PRO A 90 1.47 -3.06 5.92
N ASN A 91 1.70 -2.77 4.64
CA ASN A 91 1.57 -1.40 4.12
C ASN A 91 0.12 -0.94 3.97
N HIS A 92 -0.79 -1.85 3.68
CA HIS A 92 -2.14 -1.51 3.23
C HIS A 92 -3.16 -2.61 3.54
N MET A 93 -4.43 -2.23 3.50
CA MET A 93 -5.59 -3.12 3.58
C MET A 93 -6.60 -2.76 2.48
N ALA A 94 -7.57 -3.62 2.23
CA ALA A 94 -8.67 -3.33 1.34
C ALA A 94 -9.56 -2.18 1.87
N ALA A 95 -9.77 -1.14 1.07
CA ALA A 95 -10.75 -0.08 1.26
C ALA A 95 -12.17 -0.57 0.89
N HIS A 96 -12.60 -1.65 1.54
CA HIS A 96 -13.82 -2.40 1.20
C HIS A 96 -14.73 -2.52 2.42
N PRO A 97 -16.08 -2.55 2.28
CA PRO A 97 -16.98 -2.68 3.43
C PRO A 97 -16.84 -3.96 4.26
N ALA A 98 -16.26 -5.01 3.68
CA ALA A 98 -15.93 -6.25 4.41
C ALA A 98 -14.75 -6.09 5.37
N ASN A 99 -13.93 -5.04 5.22
CA ASN A 99 -12.90 -4.68 6.18
C ASN A 99 -13.55 -3.97 7.36
N ALA A 100 -13.58 -4.63 8.52
CA ALA A 100 -14.24 -4.11 9.71
C ALA A 100 -13.64 -2.77 10.18
N TRP A 101 -12.32 -2.59 10.06
CA TRP A 101 -11.66 -1.33 10.43
C TRP A 101 -12.07 -0.20 9.51
N TRP A 102 -12.07 -0.46 8.19
CA TRP A 102 -12.49 0.54 7.21
C TRP A 102 -13.96 0.89 7.37
N ARG A 103 -14.82 -0.13 7.56
CA ARG A 103 -16.25 0.05 7.80
C ARG A 103 -16.52 0.93 9.04
N ASP A 104 -15.82 0.69 10.13
CA ASP A 104 -15.91 1.48 11.36
C ASP A 104 -15.50 2.95 11.14
N VAL A 105 -14.47 3.20 10.31
CA VAL A 105 -14.08 4.56 9.90
C VAL A 105 -15.15 5.23 9.04
N LEU A 106 -15.79 4.50 8.13
CA LEU A 106 -16.88 5.06 7.34
C LEU A 106 -18.13 5.36 8.19
N GLU A 107 -18.35 4.60 9.26
CA GLU A 107 -19.49 4.74 10.16
C GLU A 107 -19.30 5.83 11.22
N HIS A 108 -18.09 6.05 11.71
CA HIS A 108 -17.82 6.99 12.82
C HIS A 108 -16.82 8.11 12.48
N GLY A 109 -16.30 8.14 11.25
CA GLY A 109 -15.35 9.14 10.79
C GLY A 109 -14.08 9.19 11.64
N ALA A 110 -13.59 10.40 11.90
CA ALA A 110 -12.39 10.64 12.71
C ALA A 110 -12.54 10.19 14.18
N ALA A 111 -13.76 9.94 14.66
CA ALA A 111 -14.01 9.44 16.01
C ALA A 111 -13.90 7.91 16.12
N SER A 112 -13.77 7.19 14.99
CA SER A 112 -13.54 5.74 14.96
C SER A 112 -12.26 5.37 15.74
N ALA A 113 -12.32 4.26 16.49
CA ALA A 113 -11.13 3.68 17.13
C ALA A 113 -10.07 3.23 16.11
N HIS A 114 -10.49 2.98 14.86
CA HIS A 114 -9.67 2.58 13.74
C HIS A 114 -9.25 3.74 12.84
N ALA A 115 -9.69 4.98 13.09
CA ALA A 115 -9.29 6.14 12.29
C ALA A 115 -7.77 6.34 12.26
N ARG A 116 -7.09 6.03 13.37
CA ARG A 116 -5.62 6.07 13.48
C ARG A 116 -4.91 4.96 12.71
N CYS A 117 -5.60 3.87 12.36
CA CYS A 117 -5.00 2.75 11.66
C CYS A 117 -4.69 3.08 10.20
N PHE A 118 -5.40 4.04 9.62
CA PHE A 118 -5.25 4.43 8.23
C PHE A 118 -4.63 5.82 8.08
N ASP A 119 -3.97 6.03 6.95
CA ASP A 119 -3.33 7.29 6.61
C ASP A 119 -4.30 8.18 5.82
N ILE A 120 -5.13 8.95 6.55
CA ILE A 120 -6.20 9.80 6.03
C ILE A 120 -5.91 11.27 6.37
N ASP A 121 -5.93 12.13 5.35
CA ASP A 121 -5.93 13.60 5.47
C ASP A 121 -7.36 14.09 5.79
N TRP A 122 -7.65 14.19 7.10
CA TRP A 122 -8.93 14.67 7.62
C TRP A 122 -9.13 16.19 7.45
N ASP A 123 -8.09 16.96 7.13
CA ASP A 123 -8.16 18.41 6.88
C ASP A 123 -7.91 18.73 5.40
N ALA A 124 -8.61 17.99 4.54
CA ALA A 124 -8.55 18.20 3.10
C ALA A 124 -8.86 19.67 2.72
N PRO A 125 -8.15 20.26 1.73
CA PRO A 125 -8.39 21.63 1.30
C PRO A 125 -9.79 21.90 0.76
N ASP A 126 -10.42 20.88 0.19
CA ASP A 126 -11.81 20.91 -0.26
C ASP A 126 -12.74 20.97 0.97
N PRO A 127 -13.49 22.07 1.17
CA PRO A 127 -14.37 22.22 2.33
C PRO A 127 -15.43 21.12 2.43
N ALA A 128 -15.86 20.54 1.30
CA ALA A 128 -16.84 19.45 1.29
C ALA A 128 -16.23 18.09 1.69
N LEU A 129 -14.90 17.99 1.76
CA LEU A 129 -14.17 16.79 2.16
C LEU A 129 -13.56 16.90 3.57
N ARG A 130 -13.54 18.09 4.17
CA ARG A 130 -13.03 18.28 5.54
C ARG A 130 -13.81 17.41 6.52
N GLY A 131 -13.07 16.63 7.33
CA GLY A 131 -13.64 15.67 8.28
C GLY A 131 -14.27 14.44 7.64
N LYS A 132 -14.09 14.23 6.34
CA LYS A 132 -14.67 13.11 5.58
C LYS A 132 -13.61 12.30 4.83
N VAL A 133 -13.97 11.07 4.49
CA VAL A 133 -13.22 10.19 3.59
C VAL A 133 -13.76 10.29 2.17
N LEU A 134 -12.91 10.46 1.16
CA LEU A 134 -13.34 10.33 -0.23
C LEU A 134 -13.53 8.85 -0.58
N LEU A 135 -14.71 8.50 -1.11
CA LEU A 135 -15.03 7.17 -1.64
C LEU A 135 -15.26 7.24 -3.15
N PRO A 136 -14.22 7.05 -3.98
CA PRO A 136 -14.31 7.11 -5.44
C PRO A 136 -14.85 5.80 -6.04
N ILE A 137 -16.11 5.46 -5.74
CA ILE A 137 -16.73 4.17 -6.08
C ILE A 137 -17.92 4.29 -7.04
N LEU A 138 -18.29 5.50 -7.44
CA LEU A 138 -19.41 5.72 -8.34
C LEU A 138 -19.00 5.46 -9.80
N PRO A 139 -19.87 4.83 -10.62
CA PRO A 139 -19.58 4.56 -12.03
C PRO A 139 -19.54 5.85 -12.89
N ASP A 140 -20.30 6.87 -12.49
CA ASP A 140 -20.39 8.18 -13.14
C ASP A 140 -20.28 9.31 -12.09
N SER A 141 -20.33 10.56 -12.52
CA SER A 141 -20.53 11.73 -11.69
C SER A 141 -21.67 11.54 -10.68
N TYR A 142 -21.56 12.20 -9.52
CA TYR A 142 -22.50 12.06 -8.41
C TYR A 142 -23.96 12.28 -8.82
N GLY A 143 -24.24 13.39 -9.51
CA GLY A 143 -25.61 13.73 -9.93
C GLY A 143 -26.21 12.72 -10.90
N VAL A 144 -25.41 12.22 -11.86
CA VAL A 144 -25.86 11.18 -12.81
C VAL A 144 -26.11 9.87 -12.08
N SER A 145 -25.18 9.44 -11.22
CA SER A 145 -25.32 8.23 -10.42
C SER A 145 -26.57 8.26 -9.52
N LEU A 146 -26.86 9.41 -8.90
CA LEU A 146 -28.05 9.60 -8.08
C LEU A 146 -29.34 9.59 -8.92
N ALA A 147 -29.33 10.23 -10.10
CA ALA A 147 -30.48 10.28 -11.00
C ALA A 147 -30.82 8.91 -11.61
N GLN A 148 -29.81 8.09 -11.89
CA GLN A 148 -29.96 6.74 -12.43
C GLN A 148 -30.26 5.68 -11.35
N GLY A 149 -30.29 6.06 -10.07
CA GLY A 149 -30.53 5.12 -8.97
C GLY A 149 -29.37 4.15 -8.74
N ALA A 150 -28.14 4.52 -9.11
CA ALA A 150 -26.94 3.72 -8.85
C ALA A 150 -26.57 3.61 -7.36
N MET A 151 -27.25 4.40 -6.51
CA MET A 151 -27.16 4.34 -5.06
C MET A 151 -28.56 4.38 -4.44
N ALA A 152 -28.80 3.51 -3.44
CA ALA A 152 -30.09 3.42 -2.77
C ALA A 152 -29.93 2.91 -1.34
N LEU A 153 -30.86 3.29 -0.46
CA LEU A 153 -30.91 2.72 0.89
C LEU A 153 -31.44 1.28 0.85
N ARG A 154 -30.82 0.41 1.64
CA ARG A 154 -31.25 -0.97 1.88
C ARG A 154 -31.36 -1.22 3.38
N TYR A 155 -32.30 -2.07 3.75
CA TYR A 155 -32.42 -2.56 5.11
C TYR A 155 -31.86 -3.97 5.17
N ASP A 156 -30.85 -4.17 6.00
CA ASP A 156 -30.33 -5.48 6.34
C ASP A 156 -31.13 -6.01 7.53
N ALA A 157 -31.99 -6.99 7.28
CA ALA A 157 -32.86 -7.58 8.31
C ALA A 157 -32.08 -8.42 9.32
N ASP A 158 -30.98 -9.07 8.89
CA ASP A 158 -30.17 -9.93 9.74
C ASP A 158 -29.35 -9.09 10.73
N ALA A 159 -28.82 -7.97 10.23
CA ALA A 159 -28.08 -7.02 11.05
C ALA A 159 -28.93 -5.93 11.71
N GLY A 160 -30.22 -5.83 11.35
CA GLY A 160 -31.14 -4.84 11.88
C GLY A 160 -30.76 -3.38 11.57
N ARG A 161 -30.03 -3.11 10.48
CA ARG A 161 -29.48 -1.78 10.15
C ARG A 161 -29.80 -1.32 8.73
N ILE A 162 -29.75 -0.01 8.53
CA ILE A 162 -29.92 0.62 7.21
C ILE A 162 -28.53 0.89 6.65
N GLU A 163 -28.32 0.50 5.40
CA GLU A 163 -27.06 0.65 4.69
C GLU A 163 -27.30 1.33 3.35
N LEU A 164 -26.24 1.94 2.81
CA LEU A 164 -26.23 2.46 1.46
C LEU A 164 -25.71 1.39 0.50
N GLU A 165 -26.53 0.97 -0.46
CA GLU A 165 -26.10 0.12 -1.56
C GLU A 165 -25.56 0.99 -2.71
N VAL A 166 -24.33 0.71 -3.15
CA VAL A 166 -23.67 1.33 -4.30
C VAL A 166 -22.94 0.24 -5.08
N SER A 167 -23.26 0.09 -6.36
CA SER A 167 -22.58 -0.87 -7.25
C SER A 167 -22.51 -2.31 -6.69
N GLY A 168 -23.54 -2.75 -5.97
CA GLY A 168 -23.63 -4.09 -5.37
C GLY A 168 -22.92 -4.26 -4.02
N GLN A 169 -22.27 -3.21 -3.49
CA GLN A 169 -21.68 -3.21 -2.15
C GLN A 169 -22.53 -2.39 -1.18
N ARG A 170 -22.46 -2.73 0.11
CA ARG A 170 -23.22 -2.06 1.18
C ARG A 170 -22.29 -1.29 2.12
N TYR A 171 -22.55 -0.01 2.29
CA TYR A 171 -21.76 0.92 3.11
C TYR A 171 -22.58 1.35 4.34
N PRO A 172 -21.92 1.57 5.49
CA PRO A 172 -22.60 2.03 6.70
C PRO A 172 -23.15 3.44 6.53
N LEU A 173 -24.13 3.78 7.35
CA LEU A 173 -24.56 5.16 7.58
C LEU A 173 -24.11 5.60 8.97
N ALA A 174 -23.73 6.86 9.12
CA ALA A 174 -23.40 7.46 10.40
C ALA A 174 -24.60 7.36 11.36
N PRO A 175 -24.47 6.80 12.58
CA PRO A 175 -25.59 6.63 13.49
C PRO A 175 -26.33 7.93 13.82
N GLU A 176 -25.61 9.06 13.91
CA GLU A 176 -26.17 10.39 14.12
C GLU A 176 -26.99 10.92 12.94
N SER A 177 -26.83 10.35 11.75
CA SER A 177 -27.62 10.71 10.57
C SER A 177 -29.01 10.07 10.57
N LEU A 178 -29.25 9.09 11.44
CA LEU A 178 -30.51 8.37 11.60
C LEU A 178 -31.26 8.85 12.84
N ALA A 179 -32.56 9.09 12.72
CA ALA A 179 -33.37 9.46 13.88
C ALA A 179 -33.62 8.23 14.77
N ARG A 180 -33.54 8.41 16.09
CA ARG A 180 -33.84 7.33 17.05
C ARG A 180 -35.28 6.81 16.84
N GLY A 181 -35.44 5.49 16.74
CA GLY A 181 -36.75 4.85 16.54
C GLY A 181 -37.34 5.06 15.15
N GLN A 182 -36.55 5.52 14.18
CA GLN A 182 -37.00 5.69 12.80
C GLN A 182 -37.38 4.35 12.18
N ASP A 183 -38.60 4.25 11.65
CA ASP A 183 -39.02 3.10 10.83
C ASP A 183 -38.13 3.00 9.57
N PRO A 184 -37.35 1.91 9.42
CA PRO A 184 -36.48 1.71 8.27
C PRO A 184 -37.24 1.75 6.95
N GLN A 185 -38.44 1.16 6.91
CA GLN A 185 -39.23 1.08 5.68
C GLN A 185 -39.76 2.45 5.27
N ALA A 186 -40.15 3.28 6.24
CA ALA A 186 -40.51 4.67 5.98
C ALA A 186 -39.32 5.49 5.47
N LEU A 187 -38.11 5.31 6.00
CA LEU A 187 -36.91 5.99 5.51
C LEU A 187 -36.59 5.61 4.06
N LEU A 188 -36.56 4.31 3.76
CA LEU A 188 -36.31 3.79 2.41
C LEU A 188 -37.28 4.40 1.39
N ARG A 189 -38.60 4.40 1.69
CA ARG A 189 -39.62 5.02 0.80
C ARG A 189 -39.41 6.52 0.62
N ARG A 190 -39.03 7.23 1.69
CA ARG A 190 -38.82 8.69 1.64
C ARG A 190 -37.58 9.03 0.83
N CYS A 191 -36.50 8.26 0.93
CA CYS A 191 -35.24 8.49 0.21
C CYS A 191 -35.13 7.71 -1.12
N ASP A 192 -36.24 7.23 -1.66
CA ASP A 192 -36.28 6.46 -2.91
C ASP A 192 -35.77 7.30 -4.10
N PRO A 193 -34.63 6.93 -4.72
CA PRO A 193 -34.02 7.70 -5.82
C PRO A 193 -34.87 7.71 -7.11
N ALA A 194 -35.87 6.83 -7.23
CA ALA A 194 -36.80 6.85 -8.36
C ALA A 194 -37.65 8.14 -8.40
N ARG A 195 -37.82 8.82 -7.25
CA ARG A 195 -38.60 10.07 -7.15
C ARG A 195 -37.67 11.27 -6.97
N ALA A 196 -37.96 12.39 -7.62
CA ALA A 196 -37.18 13.63 -7.47
C ALA A 196 -37.04 14.07 -6.01
N ALA A 197 -38.16 14.13 -5.28
CA ALA A 197 -38.14 14.47 -3.85
C ALA A 197 -37.39 13.43 -2.99
N GLY A 198 -37.29 12.17 -3.45
CA GLY A 198 -36.52 11.14 -2.78
C GLY A 198 -35.02 11.30 -2.99
N ARG A 199 -34.59 11.66 -4.22
CA ARG A 199 -33.20 12.04 -4.51
C ARG A 199 -32.71 13.19 -3.66
N GLU A 200 -33.51 14.26 -3.51
CA GLU A 200 -33.15 15.40 -2.64
C GLU A 200 -33.02 15.04 -1.16
N ARG A 201 -33.80 14.05 -0.70
CA ARG A 201 -33.69 13.55 0.69
C ARG A 201 -32.50 12.63 0.86
N LEU A 202 -32.25 11.76 -0.12
CA LEU A 202 -31.06 10.91 -0.15
C LEU A 202 -29.79 11.75 -0.21
N HIS A 203 -29.74 12.78 -1.06
CA HIS A 203 -28.63 13.71 -1.15
C HIS A 203 -28.31 14.35 0.22
N ARG A 204 -29.30 14.92 0.90
CA ARG A 204 -29.11 15.50 2.24
C ARG A 204 -28.62 14.50 3.28
N LEU A 205 -29.08 13.25 3.20
CA LEU A 205 -28.57 12.18 4.06
C LEU A 205 -27.11 11.85 3.73
N LEU A 206 -26.75 11.75 2.45
CA LEU A 206 -25.38 11.48 2.02
C LEU A 206 -24.42 12.61 2.42
N GLU A 207 -24.88 13.85 2.41
CA GLU A 207 -24.08 15.00 2.86
C GLU A 207 -23.79 14.99 4.38
N SER A 208 -24.53 14.24 5.19
CA SER A 208 -24.25 14.11 6.63
C SER A 208 -23.36 12.91 6.99
N GLN A 209 -22.90 12.13 6.00
CA GLN A 209 -22.03 10.99 6.26
C GLN A 209 -20.57 11.42 6.46
N HIS A 210 -19.78 10.57 7.13
CA HIS A 210 -18.34 10.75 7.29
C HIS A 210 -17.53 10.42 6.03
N TYR A 211 -18.21 10.14 4.93
CA TYR A 211 -17.60 9.92 3.63
C TYR A 211 -18.32 10.73 2.56
N ARG A 212 -17.60 11.04 1.49
CA ARG A 212 -18.14 11.64 0.28
C ARG A 212 -17.99 10.67 -0.88
N LEU A 213 -19.12 10.29 -1.48
CA LEU A 213 -19.11 9.49 -2.70
C LEU A 213 -18.63 10.33 -3.87
N ALA A 214 -17.76 9.74 -4.68
CA ALA A 214 -17.21 10.37 -5.86
C ALA A 214 -17.15 9.41 -7.04
N TRP A 215 -17.08 9.98 -8.24
CA TRP A 215 -16.78 9.24 -9.46
C TRP A 215 -15.40 8.63 -9.36
N TRP A 216 -15.26 7.35 -9.72
CA TRP A 216 -13.99 6.62 -9.62
C TRP A 216 -12.83 7.33 -10.34
N ARG A 217 -13.11 8.04 -11.44
CA ARG A 217 -12.07 8.77 -12.20
C ARG A 217 -11.48 9.97 -11.48
N CYS A 218 -12.15 10.49 -10.45
CA CYS A 218 -11.63 11.61 -9.66
C CYS A 218 -10.61 11.16 -8.60
N ALA A 219 -10.38 9.85 -8.44
CA ALA A 219 -9.50 9.33 -7.40
C ALA A 219 -8.08 9.92 -7.47
N ALA A 220 -7.48 9.97 -8.66
CA ALA A 220 -6.12 10.49 -8.84
C ALA A 220 -5.98 11.94 -8.35
N ASP A 221 -7.02 12.76 -8.52
CA ASP A 221 -7.00 14.19 -8.23
C ASP A 221 -7.43 14.55 -6.80
N GLN A 222 -8.31 13.76 -6.19
CA GLN A 222 -9.05 14.17 -4.99
C GLN A 222 -8.87 13.26 -3.79
N ILE A 223 -8.30 12.06 -3.95
CA ILE A 223 -8.21 11.10 -2.84
C ILE A 223 -7.44 11.70 -1.67
N ASN A 224 -8.03 11.63 -0.47
CA ASN A 224 -7.48 12.24 0.73
C ASN A 224 -6.92 11.20 1.71
N TRP A 225 -6.49 10.06 1.20
CA TRP A 225 -5.87 9.01 2.00
C TRP A 225 -4.80 8.31 1.14
N ARG A 226 -3.74 7.82 1.78
CA ARG A 226 -2.62 7.19 1.08
C ARG A 226 -3.04 5.84 0.50
N ARG A 227 -2.75 5.61 -0.79
CA ARG A 227 -3.02 4.35 -1.50
C ARG A 227 -1.78 3.45 -1.56
N PHE A 228 -2.00 2.18 -1.94
CA PHE A 228 -0.95 1.38 -2.58
C PHE A 228 -0.91 1.73 -4.08
N PHE A 229 0.16 2.40 -4.51
CA PHE A 229 0.25 3.02 -5.83
C PHE A 229 -1.03 3.82 -6.18
N GLU A 230 -1.64 3.57 -7.34
CA GLU A 230 -2.85 4.25 -7.78
C GLU A 230 -4.15 3.49 -7.46
N ILE A 231 -4.06 2.35 -6.75
CA ILE A 231 -5.18 1.42 -6.52
C ILE A 231 -6.10 1.98 -5.42
N SER A 232 -7.27 2.47 -5.81
CA SER A 232 -8.28 3.06 -4.90
C SER A 232 -9.01 2.05 -4.03
N GLU A 233 -8.77 0.76 -4.23
CA GLU A 233 -9.27 -0.32 -3.40
C GLU A 233 -8.31 -0.68 -2.25
N LEU A 234 -7.13 -0.06 -2.16
CA LEU A 234 -6.11 -0.40 -1.16
C LEU A 234 -5.68 0.84 -0.36
N VAL A 235 -6.16 0.94 0.89
CA VAL A 235 -5.88 2.04 1.83
C VAL A 235 -4.62 1.75 2.66
N GLY A 236 -3.74 2.74 2.75
CA GLY A 236 -2.50 2.71 3.51
C GLY A 236 -2.73 2.61 5.01
N VAL A 237 -2.00 1.69 5.64
CA VAL A 237 -2.03 1.41 7.08
C VAL A 237 -0.82 2.06 7.74
N ARG A 238 -1.03 2.60 8.94
CA ARG A 238 -0.04 3.33 9.74
C ARG A 238 0.71 2.42 10.71
N VAL A 239 1.44 1.44 10.18
CA VAL A 239 2.19 0.44 10.98
C VAL A 239 3.38 1.03 11.77
N GLU A 240 3.72 2.31 11.59
CA GLU A 240 4.62 3.02 12.48
C GLU A 240 4.05 3.16 13.91
N ASP A 241 2.73 3.30 14.04
CA ASP A 241 2.01 3.26 15.31
C ASP A 241 2.13 1.86 15.94
N GLU A 242 2.50 1.80 17.21
CA GLU A 242 2.75 0.54 17.91
C GLU A 242 1.49 -0.32 18.10
N ALA A 243 0.32 0.30 18.35
CA ALA A 243 -0.93 -0.44 18.50
C ALA A 243 -1.36 -1.05 17.16
N VAL A 244 -1.18 -0.29 16.07
CA VAL A 244 -1.46 -0.77 14.69
C VAL A 244 -0.51 -1.89 14.32
N PHE A 245 0.80 -1.73 14.57
CA PHE A 245 1.79 -2.78 14.38
C PHE A 245 1.41 -4.07 15.10
N ASN A 246 1.04 -3.97 16.39
CA ASN A 246 0.68 -5.12 17.20
C ASN A 246 -0.56 -5.85 16.65
N ALA A 247 -1.57 -5.10 16.18
CA ALA A 247 -2.77 -5.67 15.58
C ALA A 247 -2.46 -6.40 14.26
N VAL A 248 -1.69 -5.77 13.36
CA VAL A 248 -1.31 -6.33 12.05
C VAL A 248 -0.44 -7.60 12.19
N HIS A 249 0.43 -7.66 13.20
CA HIS A 249 1.43 -8.73 13.33
C HIS A 249 1.06 -9.82 14.34
N ALA A 250 -0.08 -9.70 15.04
CA ALA A 250 -0.48 -10.65 16.07
C ALA A 250 -0.52 -12.09 15.53
N LEU A 251 -1.15 -12.30 14.37
CA LEU A 251 -1.29 -13.62 13.76
C LEU A 251 0.06 -14.18 13.25
N PRO A 252 0.83 -13.51 12.38
CA PRO A 252 2.12 -14.03 11.93
C PRO A 252 3.09 -14.35 13.08
N LEU A 253 3.16 -13.49 14.11
CA LEU A 253 4.02 -13.72 15.27
C LEU A 253 3.55 -14.92 16.11
N ARG A 254 2.24 -15.12 16.24
CA ARG A 254 1.68 -16.30 16.92
C ARG A 254 2.00 -17.58 16.14
N LEU A 255 1.73 -17.62 14.84
CA LEU A 255 2.01 -18.78 14.00
C LEU A 255 3.51 -19.12 13.99
N TYR A 256 4.36 -18.10 14.01
CA TYR A 256 5.79 -18.27 14.20
C TYR A 256 6.15 -18.81 15.59
N ALA A 257 5.59 -18.28 16.68
CA ALA A 257 5.83 -18.77 18.04
C ALA A 257 5.41 -20.24 18.21
N GLU A 258 4.32 -20.64 17.56
CA GLU A 258 3.81 -22.02 17.58
C GLU A 258 4.61 -22.98 16.66
N GLY A 259 5.57 -22.47 15.89
CA GLY A 259 6.41 -23.28 15.02
C GLY A 259 5.79 -23.67 13.67
N LEU A 260 4.67 -23.05 13.28
CA LEU A 260 4.02 -23.26 11.99
C LEU A 260 4.79 -22.58 10.86
N LEU A 261 5.28 -21.36 11.11
CA LEU A 261 6.10 -20.59 10.17
C LEU A 261 7.56 -20.61 10.59
N ASP A 262 8.47 -20.56 9.63
CA ASP A 262 9.92 -20.46 9.82
C ASP A 262 10.46 -19.08 9.45
N GLY A 263 9.72 -18.36 8.61
CA GLY A 263 10.07 -17.01 8.21
C GLY A 263 8.93 -16.22 7.61
N LEU A 264 9.21 -14.97 7.31
CA LEU A 264 8.29 -14.02 6.69
C LEU A 264 8.94 -13.36 5.47
N ARG A 265 8.13 -13.12 4.44
CA ARG A 265 8.44 -12.18 3.36
C ARG A 265 7.55 -10.96 3.56
N ILE A 266 8.16 -9.78 3.57
CA ILE A 266 7.45 -8.51 3.74
C ILE A 266 7.12 -7.93 2.37
N ASP A 267 5.83 -7.73 2.10
CA ASP A 267 5.34 -7.02 0.94
C ASP A 267 5.63 -5.52 1.03
N HIS A 268 6.09 -4.93 -0.08
CA HIS A 268 6.20 -3.50 -0.29
C HIS A 268 6.77 -2.70 0.90
N ILE A 269 7.98 -3.06 1.35
CA ILE A 269 8.64 -2.39 2.48
C ILE A 269 8.82 -0.87 2.24
N ASP A 270 9.00 -0.50 0.97
CA ASP A 270 9.17 0.89 0.54
C ASP A 270 7.90 1.74 0.61
N GLY A 271 6.74 1.14 0.93
CA GLY A 271 5.52 1.90 1.21
C GLY A 271 5.43 2.42 2.66
N LEU A 272 6.24 1.87 3.57
CA LEU A 272 6.15 2.20 4.99
C LEU A 272 6.72 3.59 5.29
N ALA A 273 6.15 4.28 6.29
CA ALA A 273 6.67 5.58 6.72
C ALA A 273 8.10 5.48 7.28
N ALA A 274 8.35 4.47 8.13
CA ALA A 274 9.63 4.24 8.81
C ALA A 274 10.03 2.73 8.74
N PRO A 275 10.49 2.23 7.57
CA PRO A 275 10.83 0.82 7.38
C PRO A 275 11.94 0.32 8.32
N GLY A 276 12.94 1.15 8.66
CA GLY A 276 14.01 0.77 9.58
C GLY A 276 13.48 0.50 10.99
N ALA A 277 12.66 1.42 11.53
CA ALA A 277 12.00 1.28 12.81
C ALA A 277 11.04 0.09 12.83
N TYR A 278 10.29 -0.12 11.75
CA TYR A 278 9.42 -1.28 11.56
C TYR A 278 10.21 -2.59 11.64
N LEU A 279 11.31 -2.72 10.90
CA LEU A 279 12.12 -3.94 10.85
C LEU A 279 12.80 -4.24 12.19
N ARG A 280 13.31 -3.23 12.89
CA ARG A 280 13.84 -3.43 14.25
C ARG A 280 12.77 -3.94 15.21
N ARG A 281 11.56 -3.37 15.15
CA ARG A 281 10.43 -3.81 15.96
C ARG A 281 10.05 -5.25 15.62
N LEU A 282 9.95 -5.60 14.34
CA LEU A 282 9.61 -6.94 13.88
C LEU A 282 10.67 -7.97 14.28
N ASN A 283 11.95 -7.69 14.06
CA ASN A 283 13.05 -8.57 14.47
C ASN A 283 13.04 -8.86 15.98
N ARG A 284 12.85 -7.83 16.81
CA ARG A 284 12.70 -8.01 18.27
C ARG A 284 11.52 -8.92 18.61
N ARG A 285 10.35 -8.69 18.01
CA ARG A 285 9.14 -9.48 18.26
C ARG A 285 9.26 -10.92 17.75
N LEU A 286 9.97 -11.14 16.65
CA LEU A 286 10.31 -12.47 16.16
C LEU A 286 11.29 -13.20 17.08
N ALA A 287 12.26 -12.51 17.68
CA ALA A 287 13.15 -13.10 18.69
C ALA A 287 12.37 -13.54 19.94
N GLU A 288 11.50 -12.67 20.47
CA GLU A 288 10.60 -12.99 21.60
C GLU A 288 9.64 -14.15 21.30
N ALA A 289 9.08 -14.18 20.09
CA ALA A 289 8.26 -15.30 19.62
C ALA A 289 9.10 -16.58 19.46
N GLY A 290 10.35 -16.45 19.01
CA GLY A 290 11.31 -17.53 18.82
C GLY A 290 11.66 -18.27 20.11
N ALA A 291 11.80 -17.53 21.21
CA ALA A 291 12.06 -18.09 22.54
C ALA A 291 10.94 -19.02 23.06
N ARG A 292 9.72 -18.91 22.49
CA ARG A 292 8.55 -19.73 22.86
C ARG A 292 8.33 -20.93 21.92
N ARG A 293 9.18 -21.12 20.91
CA ARG A 293 9.02 -22.18 19.92
C ARG A 293 9.23 -23.56 20.54
N PRO A 294 8.44 -24.57 20.14
CA PRO A 294 8.71 -25.96 20.50
C PRO A 294 10.13 -26.40 20.11
N PRO A 295 10.82 -27.23 20.93
CA PRO A 295 12.17 -27.70 20.64
C PRO A 295 12.32 -28.37 19.27
N SER A 296 11.28 -29.07 18.80
CA SER A 296 11.24 -29.73 17.49
C SER A 296 11.34 -28.78 16.29
N CYS A 297 11.03 -27.50 16.49
CA CYS A 297 11.11 -26.45 15.47
C CYS A 297 11.97 -25.27 15.91
N ALA A 298 12.86 -25.48 16.89
CA ALA A 298 13.79 -24.46 17.33
C ALA A 298 14.63 -23.94 16.16
N GLN A 299 14.87 -22.63 16.16
CA GLN A 299 15.72 -21.94 15.19
C GLN A 299 16.36 -20.73 15.84
N SER A 300 17.58 -20.40 15.43
CA SER A 300 18.34 -19.28 15.99
C SER A 300 17.69 -17.94 15.69
N GLN A 301 17.17 -17.78 14.48
CA GLN A 301 16.48 -16.58 14.03
C GLN A 301 15.39 -16.93 13.01
N ALA A 302 14.38 -16.06 12.89
CA ALA A 302 13.39 -16.16 11.83
C ALA A 302 14.04 -15.85 10.48
N TYR A 303 13.68 -16.58 9.43
CA TYR A 303 14.02 -16.13 8.08
C TYR A 303 13.18 -14.89 7.73
N LEU A 304 13.80 -13.82 7.25
CA LEU A 304 13.13 -12.54 6.99
C LEU A 304 13.72 -11.90 5.75
N VAL A 305 12.88 -11.71 4.74
CA VAL A 305 13.22 -11.00 3.49
C VAL A 305 12.16 -9.94 3.18
N ALA A 306 12.53 -8.93 2.40
CA ALA A 306 11.60 -7.91 1.96
C ALA A 306 11.52 -7.85 0.44
N GLU A 307 10.32 -7.59 -0.07
CA GLU A 307 10.19 -7.09 -1.43
C GLU A 307 10.71 -5.65 -1.48
N LYS A 308 11.86 -5.49 -2.11
CA LYS A 308 12.50 -4.20 -2.37
C LYS A 308 13.16 -4.28 -3.74
N ILE A 309 12.92 -3.27 -4.57
CA ILE A 309 13.62 -3.12 -5.84
C ILE A 309 14.89 -2.30 -5.60
N LEU A 310 16.01 -2.78 -6.13
CA LEU A 310 17.30 -2.11 -6.03
C LEU A 310 17.64 -1.48 -7.38
N ALA A 311 18.06 -0.23 -7.37
CA ALA A 311 18.73 0.36 -8.52
C ALA A 311 20.10 -0.31 -8.75
N PRO A 312 20.73 -0.12 -9.92
CA PRO A 312 22.11 -0.52 -10.14
C PRO A 312 23.03 0.02 -9.03
N ASP A 313 23.87 -0.84 -8.49
CA ASP A 313 24.82 -0.54 -7.40
C ASP A 313 24.18 -0.13 -6.05
N GLU A 314 22.85 -0.22 -5.91
CA GLU A 314 22.16 -0.04 -4.64
C GLU A 314 22.20 -1.32 -3.81
N ALA A 315 22.42 -1.19 -2.50
CA ALA A 315 22.32 -2.30 -1.55
C ALA A 315 21.21 -2.02 -0.52
N PRO A 316 20.53 -3.06 0.01
CA PRO A 316 19.65 -2.90 1.15
C PRO A 316 20.42 -2.30 2.34
N ASP A 317 19.75 -1.44 3.11
CA ASP A 317 20.37 -0.81 4.28
C ASP A 317 20.78 -1.90 5.30
N ALA A 318 22.08 -1.95 5.63
CA ALA A 318 22.63 -2.96 6.53
C ALA A 318 21.99 -2.93 7.93
N ARG A 319 21.41 -1.79 8.35
CA ARG A 319 20.71 -1.65 9.63
C ARG A 319 19.41 -2.46 9.71
N TRP A 320 18.86 -2.86 8.56
CA TRP A 320 17.56 -3.53 8.47
C TRP A 320 17.57 -4.98 8.98
N GLN A 321 18.75 -5.60 9.09
CA GLN A 321 18.90 -6.98 9.57
C GLN A 321 17.97 -7.97 8.83
N LEU A 322 17.85 -7.78 7.51
CA LEU A 322 17.18 -8.73 6.62
C LEU A 322 18.17 -9.79 6.15
N HIS A 323 17.65 -10.94 5.72
CA HIS A 323 18.42 -11.96 5.01
C HIS A 323 18.60 -11.63 3.53
N GLY A 324 17.88 -10.62 3.00
CA GLY A 324 17.98 -10.17 1.63
C GLY A 324 16.67 -9.60 1.08
N THR A 325 16.65 -9.40 -0.23
CA THR A 325 15.45 -9.07 -1.01
C THR A 325 14.74 -10.34 -1.47
N THR A 326 13.67 -10.21 -2.26
CA THR A 326 13.07 -11.34 -2.99
C THR A 326 13.81 -11.74 -4.27
N GLY A 327 14.93 -11.07 -4.61
CA GLY A 327 15.86 -11.50 -5.67
C GLY A 327 15.63 -10.90 -7.07
N TYR A 328 14.91 -9.79 -7.20
CA TYR A 328 14.76 -9.09 -8.50
C TYR A 328 16.11 -8.64 -9.06
N ASP A 329 17.04 -8.23 -8.20
CA ASP A 329 18.41 -7.89 -8.52
C ASP A 329 19.18 -9.06 -9.17
N PHE A 330 19.04 -10.26 -8.63
CA PHE A 330 19.62 -11.47 -9.24
C PHE A 330 18.94 -11.81 -10.58
N MET A 331 17.62 -11.70 -10.65
CA MET A 331 16.85 -11.94 -11.88
C MET A 331 17.32 -11.03 -13.02
N ASP A 332 17.54 -9.75 -12.74
CA ASP A 332 18.00 -8.76 -13.72
C ASP A 332 19.43 -9.06 -14.18
N GLN A 333 20.34 -9.45 -13.27
CA GLN A 333 21.72 -9.81 -13.62
C GLN A 333 21.80 -11.06 -14.50
N VAL A 334 21.04 -12.11 -14.17
CA VAL A 334 20.96 -13.32 -15.00
C VAL A 334 20.32 -13.00 -16.35
N GLY A 335 19.27 -12.18 -16.37
CA GLY A 335 18.65 -11.70 -17.61
C GLY A 335 19.65 -10.97 -18.51
N ALA A 336 20.47 -10.08 -17.94
CA ALA A 336 21.50 -9.34 -18.68
C ALA A 336 22.56 -10.26 -19.30
N LEU A 337 22.97 -11.33 -18.59
CA LEU A 337 23.95 -12.30 -19.09
C LEU A 337 23.49 -13.03 -20.36
N LEU A 338 22.18 -13.20 -20.54
CA LEU A 338 21.59 -13.90 -21.69
C LEU A 338 21.56 -13.05 -22.97
N HIS A 339 21.95 -11.77 -22.92
CA HIS A 339 21.92 -10.84 -24.06
C HIS A 339 23.31 -10.61 -24.67
N ASP A 340 23.40 -10.59 -26.01
CA ASP A 340 24.61 -10.17 -26.72
C ASP A 340 24.71 -8.63 -26.74
N PRO A 341 25.74 -8.01 -26.13
CA PRO A 341 25.87 -6.55 -26.07
C PRO A 341 25.97 -5.90 -27.47
N ARG A 342 26.38 -6.64 -28.49
CA ARG A 342 26.45 -6.14 -29.88
C ARG A 342 25.07 -5.90 -30.49
N ALA A 343 24.02 -6.49 -29.91
CA ALA A 343 22.65 -6.33 -30.38
C ALA A 343 22.01 -5.00 -29.96
N GLU A 344 22.58 -4.27 -29.00
CA GLU A 344 21.96 -3.03 -28.47
C GLU A 344 21.74 -1.98 -29.56
N ALA A 345 22.80 -1.65 -30.33
CA ALA A 345 22.73 -0.63 -31.37
C ALA A 345 21.72 -0.97 -32.50
N PRO A 346 21.75 -2.16 -33.13
CA PRO A 346 20.77 -2.49 -34.16
C PRO A 346 19.33 -2.58 -33.63
N LEU A 347 19.10 -3.12 -32.43
CA LEU A 347 17.77 -3.17 -31.83
C LEU A 347 17.24 -1.77 -31.51
N ARG A 348 18.10 -0.87 -31.01
CA ARG A 348 17.75 0.53 -30.75
C ARG A 348 17.38 1.26 -32.04
N ALA A 349 18.17 1.10 -33.10
CA ALA A 349 17.88 1.71 -34.39
C ALA A 349 16.55 1.21 -34.97
N PHE A 350 16.29 -0.10 -34.86
CA PHE A 350 15.03 -0.69 -35.29
C PHE A 350 13.82 -0.17 -34.50
N TRP A 351 13.94 -0.09 -33.17
CA TRP A 351 12.90 0.49 -32.30
C TRP A 351 12.59 1.95 -32.68
N GLN A 352 13.64 2.75 -32.91
CA GLN A 352 13.51 4.16 -33.31
C GLN A 352 12.82 4.30 -34.67
N MET A 353 13.15 3.44 -35.64
CA MET A 353 12.48 3.41 -36.94
C MET A 353 10.99 3.04 -36.81
N LEU A 354 10.65 2.06 -35.96
CA LEU A 354 9.28 1.60 -35.76
C LEU A 354 8.40 2.64 -35.04
N THR A 355 8.95 3.31 -34.03
CA THR A 355 8.18 4.18 -33.13
C THR A 355 8.29 5.67 -33.46
N GLY A 356 9.34 6.08 -34.18
CA GLY A 356 9.72 7.48 -34.35
C GLY A 356 10.27 8.13 -33.07
N ASP A 357 10.40 7.38 -31.96
CA ASP A 357 10.88 7.93 -30.70
C ASP A 357 12.41 7.90 -30.62
N LEU A 358 13.03 9.05 -30.86
CA LEU A 358 14.48 9.22 -30.84
C LEU A 358 15.08 9.45 -29.45
N ARG A 359 14.25 9.48 -28.39
CA ARG A 359 14.72 9.71 -27.03
C ARG A 359 15.58 8.55 -26.54
N THR A 360 16.54 8.84 -25.67
CA THR A 360 17.30 7.82 -24.95
C THR A 360 16.42 7.19 -23.85
N PRO A 361 16.72 5.95 -23.39
CA PRO A 361 15.94 5.31 -22.32
C PRO A 361 15.81 6.17 -21.05
N PRO A 362 16.85 6.87 -20.55
CA PRO A 362 16.70 7.79 -19.43
C PRO A 362 15.68 8.91 -19.67
N ARG A 363 15.63 9.47 -20.89
CA ARG A 363 14.65 10.51 -21.26
C ARG A 363 13.24 9.94 -21.42
N GLN A 364 13.11 8.70 -21.87
CA GLN A 364 11.82 7.99 -21.90
C GLN A 364 11.30 7.76 -20.48
N LEU A 365 12.17 7.32 -19.56
CA LEU A 365 11.84 7.11 -18.14
C LEU A 365 11.45 8.42 -17.45
N GLU A 366 12.22 9.50 -17.64
CA GLU A 366 11.87 10.84 -17.13
C GLU A 366 10.47 11.26 -17.61
N ALA A 367 10.20 11.15 -18.91
CA ALA A 367 8.90 11.51 -19.47
C ALA A 367 7.75 10.66 -18.90
N ALA A 368 8.00 9.35 -18.68
CA ALA A 368 7.03 8.47 -18.05
C ALA A 368 6.76 8.88 -16.59
N ARG A 369 7.80 9.17 -15.80
CA ARG A 369 7.66 9.63 -14.41
C ARG A 369 6.94 10.96 -14.30
N THR A 370 7.26 11.93 -15.15
CA THR A 370 6.53 13.20 -15.22
C THR A 370 5.05 12.97 -15.52
N ARG A 371 4.73 12.06 -16.45
CA ARG A 371 3.33 11.70 -16.75
C ARG A 371 2.63 11.08 -15.55
N MET A 372 3.29 10.18 -14.81
CA MET A 372 2.72 9.56 -13.60
C MET A 372 2.39 10.62 -12.54
N LEU A 373 3.32 11.52 -12.25
CA LEU A 373 3.12 12.61 -11.27
C LEU A 373 1.97 13.55 -11.66
N GLN A 374 1.79 13.81 -12.96
CA GLN A 374 0.76 14.71 -13.45
C GLN A 374 -0.63 14.07 -13.56
N ARG A 375 -0.72 12.77 -13.90
CA ARG A 375 -2.00 12.12 -14.21
C ARG A 375 -2.49 11.13 -13.15
N HIS A 376 -1.59 10.49 -12.42
CA HIS A 376 -1.93 9.37 -11.55
C HIS A 376 -1.74 9.69 -10.06
N PHE A 377 -0.78 10.58 -9.76
CA PHE A 377 -0.47 11.03 -8.38
C PHE A 377 -0.63 12.54 -8.10
N PRO A 378 -1.57 13.29 -8.73
CA PRO A 378 -1.73 14.70 -8.38
C PRO A 378 -2.17 14.91 -6.93
N ALA A 379 -3.05 14.07 -6.37
CA ALA A 379 -3.48 14.18 -4.98
C ALA A 379 -2.30 14.03 -3.99
N GLU A 380 -1.50 12.98 -4.12
CA GLU A 380 -0.34 12.72 -3.26
C GLU A 380 0.75 13.78 -3.42
N ARG A 381 1.04 14.18 -4.66
CA ARG A 381 2.01 15.24 -4.96
C ARG A 381 1.60 16.56 -4.30
N LEU A 382 0.34 16.97 -4.47
CA LEU A 382 -0.16 18.20 -3.89
C LEU A 382 -0.26 18.12 -2.36
N ALA A 383 -0.52 16.94 -1.79
CA ALA A 383 -0.43 16.74 -0.34
C ALA A 383 0.99 16.98 0.18
N LEU A 384 2.01 16.45 -0.51
CA LEU A 384 3.41 16.71 -0.17
C LEU A 384 3.77 18.19 -0.31
N VAL A 385 3.32 18.87 -1.38
CA VAL A 385 3.50 20.33 -1.54
C VAL A 385 2.91 21.10 -0.35
N ARG A 386 1.70 20.75 0.12
CA ARG A 386 1.10 21.38 1.31
C ARG A 386 1.93 21.14 2.57
N CYS A 387 2.50 19.93 2.73
CA CYS A 387 3.42 19.65 3.83
C CYS A 387 4.65 20.56 3.76
N LEU A 388 5.33 20.62 2.60
CA LEU A 388 6.50 21.47 2.39
C LEU A 388 6.19 22.96 2.61
N GLU A 389 5.02 23.43 2.18
CA GLU A 389 4.59 24.82 2.38
C GLU A 389 4.41 25.14 3.86
N ARG A 390 3.77 24.25 4.63
CA ARG A 390 3.60 24.44 6.09
C ARG A 390 4.94 24.55 6.80
N LEU A 391 5.95 23.79 6.35
CA LEU A 391 7.29 23.79 6.93
C LEU A 391 8.07 25.04 6.54
N ALA A 392 8.03 25.41 5.27
CA ALA A 392 8.69 26.61 4.79
C ALA A 392 8.20 27.87 5.51
N ARG A 393 6.91 27.93 5.86
CA ARG A 393 6.32 29.03 6.66
C ARG A 393 6.86 29.15 8.09
N GLN A 394 7.49 28.11 8.63
CA GLN A 394 8.05 28.12 9.99
C GLN A 394 9.39 28.86 10.08
N ASP A 395 10.13 29.00 8.98
CA ASP A 395 11.38 29.77 8.93
C ASP A 395 11.23 31.05 8.10
N ARG A 396 11.68 32.18 8.68
CA ARG A 396 11.64 33.52 8.05
C ARG A 396 12.42 33.57 6.73
N ARG A 397 13.38 32.68 6.50
CA ARG A 397 14.18 32.57 5.28
C ARG A 397 13.47 31.83 4.15
N THR A 398 12.51 30.96 4.48
CA THR A 398 11.83 30.08 3.51
C THR A 398 10.33 30.38 3.35
N ARG A 399 9.76 31.22 4.22
CA ARG A 399 8.31 31.52 4.27
C ARG A 399 7.68 32.08 3.00
N ASP A 400 8.48 32.63 2.10
CA ASP A 400 8.01 33.23 0.85
C ASP A 400 8.04 32.26 -0.34
N TRP A 401 8.52 31.02 -0.14
CA TRP A 401 8.38 29.97 -1.14
C TRP A 401 6.91 29.58 -1.31
N SER A 402 6.40 29.75 -2.52
CA SER A 402 5.00 29.49 -2.85
C SER A 402 4.76 28.02 -3.20
N ALA A 403 3.54 27.53 -2.96
CA ALA A 403 3.14 26.18 -3.36
C ALA A 403 3.38 25.88 -4.86
N PRO A 404 3.09 26.77 -5.83
CA PRO A 404 3.41 26.52 -7.23
C PRO A 404 4.91 26.39 -7.51
N ALA A 405 5.78 27.12 -6.80
CA ALA A 405 7.23 26.97 -6.94
C ALA A 405 7.69 25.62 -6.38
N MET A 406 7.20 25.24 -5.20
CA MET A 406 7.46 23.93 -4.60
C MET A 406 7.00 22.78 -5.49
N ASP A 407 5.80 22.87 -6.07
CA ASP A 407 5.28 21.83 -6.96
C ASP A 407 6.16 21.62 -8.20
N ARG A 408 6.61 22.69 -8.85
CA ARG A 408 7.52 22.60 -10.01
C ARG A 408 8.82 21.92 -9.64
N VAL A 409 9.48 22.38 -8.58
CA VAL A 409 10.80 21.86 -8.18
C VAL A 409 10.69 20.43 -7.66
N LEU A 410 9.68 20.13 -6.84
CA LEU A 410 9.39 18.78 -6.36
C LEU A 410 9.10 17.81 -7.51
N SER A 411 8.28 18.22 -8.48
CA SER A 411 7.96 17.37 -9.64
C SER A 411 9.20 17.03 -10.46
N ALA A 412 10.08 18.01 -10.70
CA ALA A 412 11.34 17.78 -11.40
C ALA A 412 12.27 16.84 -10.61
N TRP A 413 12.36 17.04 -9.30
CA TRP A 413 13.18 16.22 -8.40
C TRP A 413 12.71 14.77 -8.33
N LEU A 414 11.41 14.53 -8.16
CA LEU A 414 10.82 13.19 -8.16
C LEU A 414 10.98 12.49 -9.52
N ALA A 415 10.85 13.21 -10.64
CA ALA A 415 11.06 12.63 -11.97
C ALA A 415 12.53 12.20 -12.18
N ALA A 416 13.47 12.95 -11.61
CA ALA A 416 14.90 12.71 -11.67
C ALA A 416 15.45 11.72 -10.63
N PHE A 417 14.63 11.21 -9.70
CA PHE A 417 15.12 10.41 -8.58
C PHE A 417 15.74 9.08 -9.04
N PRO A 418 16.98 8.73 -8.61
CA PRO A 418 17.70 7.59 -9.17
C PRO A 418 17.28 6.23 -8.57
N VAL A 419 16.76 6.24 -7.34
CA VAL A 419 16.33 5.05 -6.58
C VAL A 419 14.83 5.08 -6.30
N TYR A 420 14.27 4.02 -5.73
CA TYR A 420 12.84 3.97 -5.37
C TYR A 420 12.47 5.00 -4.30
N ARG A 421 13.30 5.11 -3.26
CA ARG A 421 13.18 6.11 -2.19
C ARG A 421 14.48 6.19 -1.37
N THR A 422 14.57 7.19 -0.51
CA THR A 422 15.63 7.31 0.51
C THR A 422 15.13 6.97 1.91
N TYR A 423 16.06 6.74 2.84
CA TYR A 423 15.75 6.38 4.23
C TYR A 423 16.45 7.30 5.23
N ALA A 424 15.71 8.24 5.81
CA ALA A 424 16.23 9.27 6.72
C ALA A 424 15.92 8.96 8.21
N GLU A 425 16.17 7.72 8.65
CA GLU A 425 15.91 7.25 10.03
C GLU A 425 17.18 7.21 10.89
N ASP A 426 17.02 7.15 12.23
CA ASP A 426 18.11 6.96 13.21
C ASP A 426 19.24 8.00 13.18
N GLY A 427 18.88 9.28 13.13
CA GLY A 427 19.85 10.38 13.14
C GLY A 427 20.22 10.91 11.75
N GLY A 428 19.60 10.38 10.68
CA GLY A 428 19.59 11.00 9.37
C GLY A 428 19.86 10.04 8.22
N ARG A 429 20.08 10.63 7.04
CA ARG A 429 20.37 9.91 5.79
C ARG A 429 21.73 9.20 5.85
N SER A 430 21.83 8.07 5.15
CA SER A 430 23.13 7.46 4.86
C SER A 430 23.94 8.29 3.84
N ASP A 431 25.22 7.97 3.66
CA ASP A 431 26.03 8.57 2.58
C ASP A 431 25.46 8.25 1.19
N ALA A 432 24.91 7.05 1.02
CA ALA A 432 24.26 6.65 -0.23
C ALA A 432 23.01 7.51 -0.50
N ASP A 433 22.15 7.72 0.51
CA ASP A 433 20.97 8.57 0.39
C ASP A 433 21.35 10.03 0.06
N ARG A 434 22.41 10.57 0.69
CA ARG A 434 22.94 11.90 0.35
C ARG A 434 23.34 11.97 -1.12
N HIS A 435 24.12 11.00 -1.58
CA HIS A 435 24.55 10.93 -2.97
C HIS A 435 23.37 10.85 -3.95
N HIS A 436 22.34 10.06 -3.64
CA HIS A 436 21.14 9.96 -4.47
C HIS A 436 20.35 11.27 -4.51
N CYS A 437 20.22 11.98 -3.39
CA CYS A 437 19.58 13.29 -3.32
C CYS A 437 20.33 14.36 -4.12
N GLU A 438 21.66 14.39 -4.03
CA GLU A 438 22.52 15.29 -4.81
C GLU A 438 22.37 15.02 -6.31
N ALA A 439 22.44 13.75 -6.72
CA ALA A 439 22.26 13.34 -8.12
C ALA A 439 20.88 13.71 -8.65
N ALA A 440 19.82 13.50 -7.85
CA ALA A 440 18.47 13.93 -8.19
C ALA A 440 18.38 15.45 -8.34
N GLY A 441 19.01 16.22 -7.44
CA GLY A 441 19.08 17.67 -7.50
C GLY A 441 19.74 18.17 -8.78
N GLN A 442 20.92 17.65 -9.14
CA GLN A 442 21.62 18.03 -10.37
C GLN A 442 20.79 17.75 -11.62
N ARG A 443 20.13 16.59 -11.69
CA ARG A 443 19.25 16.24 -12.82
C ARG A 443 17.98 17.08 -12.85
N ALA A 444 17.39 17.38 -11.70
CA ALA A 444 16.22 18.25 -11.60
C ALA A 444 16.54 19.67 -12.10
N ALA A 445 17.73 20.20 -11.79
CA ALA A 445 18.17 21.49 -12.31
C ALA A 445 18.21 21.51 -13.85
N ALA A 446 18.70 20.41 -14.46
CA ALA A 446 18.71 20.26 -15.91
C ALA A 446 17.30 20.16 -16.51
N LEU A 447 16.36 19.48 -15.83
CA LEU A 447 14.95 19.39 -16.25
C LEU A 447 14.22 20.74 -16.17
N LEU A 448 14.54 21.55 -15.17
CA LEU A 448 13.96 22.89 -14.99
C LEU A 448 14.58 23.94 -15.91
N HIS A 449 15.63 23.60 -16.67
CA HIS A 449 16.48 24.57 -17.37
C HIS A 449 16.97 25.70 -16.45
N ALA A 450 17.17 25.39 -15.17
CA ALA A 450 17.52 26.38 -14.17
C ALA A 450 18.99 26.79 -14.34
N LEU A 451 19.23 28.05 -14.74
CA LEU A 451 20.55 28.67 -14.62
C LEU A 451 20.90 28.88 -13.14
N PRO A 452 22.17 29.16 -12.74
CA PRO A 452 22.47 29.58 -11.37
C PRO A 452 21.85 30.95 -11.05
N GLY A 453 21.16 31.09 -9.90
CA GLY A 453 20.59 32.36 -9.41
C GLY A 453 19.06 32.61 -9.52
N PRO A 454 18.25 31.91 -10.35
CA PRO A 454 16.79 31.95 -10.33
C PRO A 454 16.17 31.37 -9.05
N ALA A 455 14.92 31.74 -8.80
CA ALA A 455 14.11 31.25 -7.70
C ALA A 455 14.04 29.71 -7.63
N ASP A 456 13.84 29.05 -8.78
CA ASP A 456 13.74 27.58 -8.84
C ASP A 456 15.09 26.90 -8.51
N ALA A 457 16.23 27.49 -8.88
CA ALA A 457 17.56 26.98 -8.51
C ALA A 457 17.83 27.15 -7.00
N ALA A 458 17.45 28.29 -6.43
CA ALA A 458 17.59 28.55 -5.01
C ALA A 458 16.69 27.63 -4.16
N LEU A 459 15.46 27.38 -4.60
CA LEU A 459 14.54 26.45 -3.94
C LEU A 459 15.05 25.00 -4.03
N LEU A 460 15.56 24.60 -5.20
CA LEU A 460 16.13 23.27 -5.38
C LEU A 460 17.34 23.01 -4.46
N ALA A 461 18.21 24.00 -4.29
CA ALA A 461 19.33 23.91 -3.34
C ALA A 461 18.86 23.76 -1.87
N GLN A 462 17.68 24.27 -1.53
CA GLN A 462 17.10 24.16 -0.19
C GLN A 462 16.29 22.88 0.03
N MET A 463 15.83 22.22 -1.04
CA MET A 463 15.15 20.93 -0.94
C MET A 463 16.04 19.85 -0.30
N ASP A 464 17.35 19.93 -0.52
CA ASP A 464 18.31 19.00 0.08
C ASP A 464 18.72 19.38 1.51
N LEU A 465 18.82 20.69 1.80
CA LEU A 465 19.42 21.22 3.03
C LEU A 465 18.44 21.52 4.17
N SER A 466 17.12 21.58 3.93
CA SER A 466 16.20 22.14 4.96
C SER A 466 14.82 21.52 5.07
N LEU A 467 14.40 20.63 4.15
CA LEU A 467 13.01 20.17 4.08
C LEU A 467 12.79 18.68 4.41
N ILE A 468 13.84 17.92 4.76
CA ILE A 468 13.74 16.47 5.00
C ILE A 468 14.50 16.09 6.29
N HIS A 469 14.16 16.77 7.38
CA HIS A 469 14.39 16.29 8.76
C HIS A 469 13.06 15.84 9.40
N ILE A 470 12.10 15.39 8.56
CA ILE A 470 10.74 15.04 8.95
C ILE A 470 10.43 13.65 8.46
#